data_AF-A0A4U2YRD9-F1
#
_entry.id   AF-A0A4U2YRD9-F1
#
_cell.length_a   1.000
_cell.length_b   1.000
_cell.length_c   1.000
_cell.angle_alpha   90.00
_cell.angle_beta   90.00
_cell.angle_gamma   90.00
#
_symmetry.space_group_name_H-M   'P 1'
#
loop_
_entity.id
_entity.type
_entity.pdbx_description
1 polymer ?
#
loop_
_entity_poly.entity_id
_entity_poly.type
_entity_poly.pdbx_seq_one_letter_code
_entity_poly.pdbx_strand_id
1 'polypeptide(L)'
;MNTRQDDARAAKDTAIAEVLADGHVEIDLADPPTREELGLVGDADDAYLENKDLSSFRVTVTFSDGHVLSTDHVNVLGVRTAASGEVDRLLVGVHQLSLDDVAQRLETAVGDFGVDPGDVRSFLSSAESAPDLGRIVTATLPTTGIAAPETLEIEPTVNEDQQNNLINYRISFEPRAAS
;
A
#
# COMPACT_ATOMS: atom_id res chain seq x y z
N MET A 1 9.08 -10.50 -34.07
CA MET A 1 7.95 -9.68 -33.56
C MET A 1 7.97 -9.85 -32.05
N ASN A 2 8.81 -9.08 -31.34
CA ASN A 2 9.00 -9.17 -29.87
C ASN A 2 9.56 -7.85 -29.28
N THR A 3 10.22 -7.03 -30.13
CA THR A 3 10.91 -5.79 -29.75
C THR A 3 10.06 -4.78 -28.98
N ARG A 4 8.79 -4.55 -29.36
CA ARG A 4 7.94 -3.53 -28.68
C ARG A 4 7.57 -3.88 -27.25
N GLN A 5 7.44 -5.17 -26.93
CA GLN A 5 7.08 -5.61 -25.58
C GLN A 5 8.32 -5.57 -24.65
N ASP A 6 9.49 -5.88 -25.21
CA ASP A 6 10.76 -5.80 -24.52
C ASP A 6 11.13 -4.32 -24.22
N ASP A 7 10.86 -3.40 -25.15
CA ASP A 7 11.08 -1.95 -24.96
C ASP A 7 10.14 -1.36 -23.90
N ALA A 8 8.85 -1.70 -23.91
CA ALA A 8 7.88 -1.22 -22.93
C ALA A 8 8.21 -1.72 -21.50
N ARG A 9 8.67 -2.98 -21.39
CA ARG A 9 9.13 -3.53 -20.12
C ARG A 9 10.37 -2.83 -19.60
N ALA A 10 11.37 -2.60 -20.47
CA ALA A 10 12.59 -1.89 -20.10
C ALA A 10 12.31 -0.45 -19.65
N ALA A 11 11.38 0.24 -20.33
CA ALA A 11 10.95 1.58 -19.96
C ALA A 11 10.27 1.60 -18.57
N LYS A 12 9.34 0.67 -18.31
CA LYS A 12 8.72 0.52 -16.99
C LYS A 12 9.75 0.24 -15.90
N ASP A 13 10.65 -0.71 -16.12
CA ASP A 13 11.68 -1.08 -15.15
C ASP A 13 12.66 0.07 -14.85
N THR A 14 12.84 0.99 -15.80
CA THR A 14 13.67 2.20 -15.61
C THR A 14 12.91 3.24 -14.80
N ALA A 15 11.66 3.52 -15.15
CA ALA A 15 10.82 4.48 -14.43
C ALA A 15 10.61 4.08 -12.96
N ILE A 16 10.36 2.80 -12.67
CA ILE A 16 10.26 2.30 -11.29
C ILE A 16 11.58 2.50 -10.54
N ALA A 17 12.71 2.21 -11.17
CA ALA A 17 14.02 2.38 -10.54
C ALA A 17 14.33 3.85 -10.24
N GLU A 18 13.84 4.79 -11.05
CA GLU A 18 13.98 6.24 -10.78
C GLU A 18 13.13 6.67 -9.58
N VAL A 19 11.87 6.21 -9.49
CA VAL A 19 11.00 6.51 -8.34
C VAL A 19 11.56 5.95 -7.03
N LEU A 20 12.13 4.75 -7.06
CA LEU A 20 12.66 4.07 -5.87
C LEU A 20 14.13 4.37 -5.59
N ALA A 21 14.80 5.21 -6.39
CA ALA A 21 16.26 5.42 -6.33
C ALA A 21 16.75 5.89 -4.95
N ASP A 22 15.96 6.71 -4.26
CA ASP A 22 16.29 7.26 -2.95
C ASP A 22 15.88 6.34 -1.79
N GLY A 23 15.27 5.18 -2.09
CA GLY A 23 14.79 4.22 -1.10
C GLY A 23 13.59 4.72 -0.28
N HIS A 24 13.00 5.84 -0.67
CA HIS A 24 11.87 6.48 -0.01
C HIS A 24 10.96 7.12 -1.06
N VAL A 25 9.65 6.86 -0.95
CA VAL A 25 8.61 7.53 -1.72
C VAL A 25 7.77 8.40 -0.79
N GLU A 26 7.63 9.67 -1.11
CA GLU A 26 6.81 10.63 -0.37
C GLU A 26 5.67 11.11 -1.26
N ILE A 27 4.44 11.05 -0.74
CA ILE A 27 3.21 11.39 -1.46
C ILE A 27 2.38 12.34 -0.59
N ASP A 28 2.03 13.49 -1.12
CA ASP A 28 1.12 14.44 -0.50
C ASP A 28 -0.22 14.39 -1.24
N LEU A 29 -1.30 14.02 -0.54
CA LEU A 29 -2.64 13.92 -1.15
C LEU A 29 -3.36 15.27 -1.24
N ALA A 30 -2.81 16.34 -0.66
CA ALA A 30 -3.26 17.69 -0.96
C ALA A 30 -2.93 18.11 -2.41
N ASP A 31 -1.93 17.46 -3.01
CA ASP A 31 -1.58 17.55 -4.42
C ASP A 31 -1.34 16.15 -5.01
N PRO A 32 -2.42 15.38 -5.30
CA PRO A 32 -2.31 13.97 -5.64
C PRO A 32 -1.34 13.69 -6.79
N PRO A 33 -0.59 12.57 -6.73
CA PRO A 33 0.49 12.31 -7.66
C PRO A 33 -0.03 12.02 -9.07
N THR A 34 0.74 12.40 -10.08
CA THR A 34 0.46 12.04 -11.47
C THR A 34 0.99 10.64 -11.82
N ARG A 35 0.58 10.14 -12.99
CA ARG A 35 1.10 8.88 -13.55
C ARG A 35 2.62 8.93 -13.69
N GLU A 36 3.14 10.03 -14.23
CA GLU A 36 4.55 10.22 -14.53
C GLU A 36 5.39 10.26 -13.24
N GLU A 37 4.90 10.92 -12.20
CA GLU A 37 5.55 11.01 -10.88
C GLU A 37 5.69 9.63 -10.21
N LEU A 38 4.76 8.71 -10.48
CA LEU A 38 4.81 7.33 -9.99
C LEU A 38 5.37 6.33 -11.02
N GLY A 39 5.96 6.82 -12.12
CA GLY A 39 6.61 5.97 -13.12
C GLY A 39 5.67 5.04 -13.88
N LEU A 40 4.38 5.39 -14.00
CA LEU A 40 3.41 4.66 -14.80
C LEU A 40 3.66 4.95 -16.28
N VAL A 41 4.18 3.95 -16.99
CA VAL A 41 4.48 4.06 -18.43
C VAL A 41 3.33 3.50 -19.27
N GLY A 42 2.90 4.28 -20.27
CA GLY A 42 1.86 3.88 -21.23
C GLY A 42 0.45 3.89 -20.64
N ASP A 43 -0.45 3.10 -21.24
CA ASP A 43 -1.88 3.06 -20.90
C ASP A 43 -2.23 2.01 -19.84
N ALA A 44 -1.29 1.65 -18.96
CA ALA A 44 -1.56 0.67 -17.91
C ALA A 44 -2.47 1.28 -16.82
N ASP A 45 -3.55 0.59 -16.48
CA ASP A 45 -4.49 1.01 -15.43
C ASP A 45 -3.94 0.75 -14.01
N ASP A 46 -3.02 -0.21 -13.89
CA ASP A 46 -2.39 -0.60 -12.63
C ASP A 46 -0.88 -0.78 -12.82
N ALA A 47 -0.10 -0.39 -11.80
CA ALA A 47 1.33 -0.65 -11.71
C ALA A 47 1.72 -1.09 -10.29
N TYR A 48 2.77 -1.90 -10.20
CA TYR A 48 3.39 -2.27 -8.94
C TYR A 48 4.84 -1.82 -9.01
N LEU A 49 5.24 -1.02 -8.02
CA LEU A 49 6.58 -0.51 -7.83
C LEU A 49 7.24 -1.38 -6.77
N GLU A 50 8.30 -2.08 -7.17
CA GLU A 50 9.06 -3.01 -6.33
C GLU A 50 10.54 -2.86 -6.69
N ASN A 51 11.44 -2.99 -5.72
CA ASN A 51 12.87 -3.03 -6.00
C ASN A 51 13.24 -4.33 -6.74
N LYS A 52 14.13 -4.24 -7.74
CA LYS A 52 14.57 -5.41 -8.52
C LYS A 52 15.26 -6.48 -7.67
N ASP A 53 15.91 -6.09 -6.59
CA ASP A 53 16.55 -6.98 -5.62
C ASP A 53 15.61 -7.39 -4.48
N LEU A 54 14.33 -6.99 -4.55
CA LEU A 54 13.29 -7.23 -3.55
C LEU A 54 13.61 -6.62 -2.17
N SER A 55 14.55 -5.68 -2.11
CA SER A 55 14.80 -4.91 -0.91
C SER A 55 13.61 -4.02 -0.57
N SER A 56 13.40 -3.77 0.72
CA SER A 56 12.31 -2.93 1.18
C SER A 56 12.66 -1.44 1.11
N PHE A 57 11.67 -0.58 0.90
CA PHE A 57 11.80 0.88 0.88
C PHE A 57 10.83 1.53 1.88
N ARG A 58 10.95 2.84 2.08
CA ARG A 58 10.02 3.63 2.91
C ARG A 58 8.93 4.23 2.04
N VAL A 59 7.70 4.28 2.55
CA VAL A 59 6.63 5.11 1.98
C VAL A 59 6.09 6.03 3.07
N THR A 60 5.94 7.31 2.73
CA THR A 60 5.24 8.31 3.53
C THR A 60 4.10 8.88 2.69
N VAL A 61 2.87 8.78 3.20
CA VAL A 61 1.69 9.41 2.61
C VAL A 61 1.12 10.42 3.59
N THR A 62 1.05 11.68 3.18
CA THR A 62 0.41 12.76 3.92
C THR A 62 -0.99 12.97 3.37
N PHE A 63 -2.01 12.81 4.21
CA PHE A 63 -3.41 13.06 3.86
C PHE A 63 -3.69 14.58 3.90
N SER A 64 -4.69 15.06 3.15
CA SER A 64 -5.01 16.50 3.11
C SER A 64 -5.40 17.10 4.46
N ASP A 65 -5.85 16.27 5.40
CA ASP A 65 -6.20 16.69 6.77
C ASP A 65 -5.01 16.72 7.73
N GLY A 66 -3.81 16.36 7.25
CA GLY A 66 -2.56 16.36 8.00
C GLY A 66 -2.22 15.05 8.68
N HIS A 67 -3.05 14.00 8.59
CA HIS A 67 -2.63 12.67 9.01
C HIS A 67 -1.47 12.17 8.15
N VAL A 68 -0.60 11.35 8.72
CA VAL A 68 0.57 10.80 8.03
C VAL A 68 0.62 9.29 8.22
N LEU A 69 0.55 8.56 7.11
CA LEU A 69 0.95 7.15 7.07
C LEU A 69 2.43 7.10 6.73
N SER A 70 3.26 6.78 7.71
CA SER A 70 4.68 6.49 7.49
C SER A 70 4.95 5.03 7.79
N THR A 71 5.38 4.28 6.77
CA THR A 71 5.78 2.88 6.96
C THR A 71 7.15 2.61 6.38
N ASP A 72 8.00 2.04 7.22
CA ASP A 72 9.23 1.38 6.81
C ASP A 72 8.91 -0.03 6.31
N HIS A 73 9.86 -0.59 5.57
CA HIS A 73 9.83 -1.97 5.09
C HIS A 73 8.73 -2.28 4.05
N VAL A 74 8.36 -1.31 3.23
CA VAL A 74 7.45 -1.53 2.10
C VAL A 74 8.12 -2.42 1.07
N ASN A 75 7.44 -3.50 0.68
CA ASN A 75 7.89 -4.39 -0.38
C ASN A 75 7.30 -4.03 -1.73
N VAL A 76 6.07 -3.51 -1.72
CA VAL A 76 5.32 -3.15 -2.91
C VAL A 76 4.53 -1.87 -2.69
N LEU A 77 4.60 -0.96 -3.67
CA LEU A 77 3.68 0.14 -3.82
C LEU A 77 2.85 -0.10 -5.09
N GLY A 78 1.59 -0.49 -4.91
CA GLY A 78 0.61 -0.59 -5.99
C GLY A 78 0.01 0.79 -6.28
N VAL A 79 -0.16 1.10 -7.55
CA VAL A 79 -0.78 2.32 -8.05
C VAL A 79 -1.86 1.93 -9.02
N ARG A 80 -3.03 2.54 -8.88
CA ARG A 80 -4.17 2.34 -9.76
C ARG A 80 -4.68 3.68 -10.28
N THR A 81 -5.16 3.66 -11.51
CA THR A 81 -5.79 4.81 -12.14
C THR A 81 -7.28 4.63 -12.35
N ALA A 82 -8.01 5.74 -12.26
CA ALA A 82 -9.41 5.82 -12.61
C ALA A 82 -9.62 5.70 -14.13
N ALA A 83 -10.88 5.60 -14.55
CA ALA A 83 -11.23 5.60 -15.98
C ALA A 83 -10.83 6.89 -16.73
N SER A 84 -10.54 7.98 -16.01
CA SER A 84 -9.97 9.20 -16.58
C SER A 84 -8.50 9.07 -16.97
N GLY A 85 -7.82 8.01 -16.50
CA GLY A 85 -6.37 7.81 -16.63
C GLY A 85 -5.57 8.35 -15.45
N GLU A 86 -6.18 9.16 -14.59
CA GLU A 86 -5.51 9.77 -13.42
C GLU A 86 -5.43 8.81 -12.24
N VAL A 87 -4.41 8.95 -11.40
CA VAL A 87 -4.21 8.11 -10.21
C VAL A 87 -5.32 8.36 -9.19
N ASP A 88 -5.97 7.30 -8.72
CA ASP A 88 -7.09 7.37 -7.77
C ASP A 88 -6.89 6.51 -6.52
N ARG A 89 -5.86 5.65 -6.53
CA ARG A 89 -5.62 4.72 -5.44
C ARG A 89 -4.16 4.29 -5.35
N LEU A 90 -3.73 4.13 -4.10
CA LEU A 90 -2.46 3.53 -3.73
C LEU A 90 -2.70 2.27 -2.88
N LEU A 91 -1.78 1.32 -2.97
CA LEU A 91 -1.69 0.14 -2.14
C LEU A 91 -0.27 0.06 -1.58
N VAL A 92 -0.11 0.27 -0.28
CA VAL A 92 1.20 0.12 0.37
C VAL A 92 1.25 -1.25 1.04
N GLY A 93 2.05 -2.16 0.48
CA GLY A 93 2.17 -3.54 0.96
C GLY A 93 3.44 -3.75 1.77
N VAL A 94 3.27 -4.17 3.03
CA VAL A 94 4.36 -4.54 3.95
C VAL A 94 4.24 -6.03 4.24
N HIS A 95 5.22 -6.82 3.83
CA HIS A 95 5.19 -8.28 3.89
C HIS A 95 6.19 -8.80 4.93
N GLN A 96 6.16 -10.13 5.16
CA GLN A 96 7.10 -10.84 6.04
C GLN A 96 7.10 -10.32 7.47
N LEU A 97 5.94 -9.87 7.94
CA LEU A 97 5.76 -9.38 9.31
C LEU A 97 5.67 -10.55 10.29
N SER A 98 6.22 -10.37 11.49
CA SER A 98 5.83 -11.25 12.60
C SER A 98 4.38 -10.94 13.02
N LEU A 99 3.71 -11.87 13.71
CA LEU A 99 2.38 -11.60 14.26
C LEU A 99 2.41 -10.41 15.24
N ASP A 100 3.49 -10.29 16.02
CA ASP A 100 3.71 -9.16 16.94
C ASP A 100 3.82 -7.83 16.18
N ASP A 101 4.52 -7.80 15.03
CA ASP A 101 4.61 -6.59 14.20
C ASP A 101 3.24 -6.21 13.61
N VAL A 102 2.45 -7.21 13.19
CA VAL A 102 1.07 -6.98 12.73
C VAL A 102 0.24 -6.38 13.86
N ALA A 103 0.29 -6.97 15.06
CA ALA A 103 -0.44 -6.48 16.22
C ALA A 103 -0.06 -5.04 16.57
N GLN A 104 1.24 -4.74 16.68
CA GLN A 104 1.74 -3.41 16.99
C GLN A 104 1.27 -2.37 15.96
N ARG A 105 1.30 -2.69 14.67
CA ARG A 105 0.86 -1.79 13.61
C ARG A 105 -0.64 -1.53 13.66
N LEU A 106 -1.44 -2.55 13.95
CA LEU A 106 -2.89 -2.40 14.10
C LEU A 106 -3.25 -1.58 15.36
N GLU A 107 -2.52 -1.76 16.46
CA GLU A 107 -2.70 -0.95 17.68
C GLU A 107 -2.38 0.53 17.44
N THR A 108 -1.28 0.83 16.73
CA THR A 108 -0.96 2.20 16.29
C THR A 108 -2.09 2.79 15.44
N ALA A 109 -2.65 2.01 14.52
CA ALA A 109 -3.73 2.47 13.64
C ALA A 109 -5.05 2.81 14.38
N VAL A 110 -5.31 2.21 15.55
CA VAL A 110 -6.43 2.61 16.40
C VAL A 110 -6.28 4.06 16.85
N GLY A 111 -5.07 4.45 17.27
CA GLY A 111 -4.77 5.81 17.74
C GLY A 111 -4.67 6.82 16.60
N ASP A 112 -3.95 6.45 15.54
CA ASP A 112 -3.55 7.40 14.49
C ASP A 112 -4.62 7.57 13.40
N PHE A 113 -5.44 6.54 13.16
CA PHE A 113 -6.42 6.54 12.06
C PHE A 113 -7.84 6.17 12.50
N GLY A 114 -8.07 5.93 13.79
CA GLY A 114 -9.41 5.63 14.31
C GLY A 114 -9.98 4.30 13.81
N VAL A 115 -9.14 3.27 13.69
CA VAL A 115 -9.61 1.89 13.50
C VAL A 115 -10.34 1.42 14.77
N ASP A 116 -11.43 0.66 14.63
CA ASP A 116 -12.16 0.14 15.78
C ASP A 116 -11.31 -0.89 16.56
N PRO A 117 -11.08 -0.70 17.88
CA PRO A 117 -10.26 -1.61 18.68
C PRO A 117 -10.90 -2.98 18.90
N GLY A 118 -12.22 -3.09 18.78
CA GLY A 118 -12.96 -4.35 18.81
C GLY A 118 -12.69 -5.19 17.56
N ASP A 119 -12.66 -4.56 16.39
CA ASP A 119 -12.33 -5.24 15.13
C ASP A 119 -10.87 -5.72 15.12
N VAL A 120 -9.93 -4.91 15.62
CA VAL A 120 -8.52 -5.31 15.79
C VAL A 120 -8.40 -6.52 16.71
N ARG A 121 -9.06 -6.49 17.89
CA ARG A 121 -9.03 -7.61 18.84
C ARG A 121 -9.64 -8.88 18.25
N SER A 122 -10.75 -8.75 17.50
CA SER A 122 -11.41 -9.86 16.83
C SER A 122 -10.50 -10.52 15.79
N PHE A 123 -9.82 -9.70 14.98
CA PHE A 123 -8.84 -10.16 14.01
C PHE A 123 -7.67 -10.88 14.69
N LEU A 124 -7.02 -10.26 15.68
CA LEU A 124 -5.85 -10.85 16.34
C LEU A 124 -6.16 -12.17 17.05
N SER A 125 -7.31 -12.26 17.74
CA SER A 125 -7.75 -13.53 18.33
C SER A 125 -7.96 -14.63 17.28
N SER A 126 -8.42 -14.26 16.08
CA SER A 126 -8.57 -15.21 14.98
C SER A 126 -7.22 -15.60 14.39
N ALA A 127 -6.31 -14.64 14.25
CA ALA A 127 -4.96 -14.84 13.73
C ALA A 127 -4.12 -15.76 14.64
N GLU A 128 -4.17 -15.58 15.96
CA GLU A 128 -3.45 -16.42 16.93
C GLU A 128 -3.88 -17.89 16.89
N SER A 129 -5.14 -18.16 16.54
CA SER A 129 -5.68 -19.54 16.42
C SER A 129 -5.56 -20.12 15.01
N ALA A 130 -5.13 -19.33 14.03
CA ALA A 130 -5.03 -19.74 12.64
C ALA A 130 -4.00 -20.86 12.36
N PRO A 131 -2.81 -20.88 13.00
CA PRO A 131 -1.80 -21.92 12.74
C PRO A 131 -2.30 -23.31 13.12
N ASP A 132 -2.96 -23.43 14.28
CA ASP A 132 -3.55 -24.67 14.76
C ASP A 132 -4.62 -25.24 13.82
N LEU A 133 -5.19 -24.37 12.97
CA LEU A 133 -6.27 -24.69 12.03
C LEU A 133 -5.80 -24.78 10.58
N GLY A 134 -4.54 -24.45 10.28
CA GLY A 134 -4.00 -24.34 8.91
C GLY A 134 -4.78 -23.34 8.05
N ARG A 135 -5.14 -22.18 8.62
CA ARG A 135 -6.00 -21.17 7.97
C ARG A 135 -5.26 -19.88 7.68
N ILE A 136 -5.66 -19.23 6.59
CA ILE A 136 -5.32 -17.84 6.31
C ILE A 136 -6.43 -16.97 6.90
N VAL A 137 -6.04 -15.96 7.68
CA VAL A 137 -6.97 -14.97 8.24
C VAL A 137 -6.71 -13.64 7.58
N THR A 138 -7.76 -13.03 7.04
CA THR A 138 -7.71 -11.69 6.44
C THR A 138 -8.92 -10.88 6.92
N ALA A 139 -8.75 -9.58 7.05
CA ALA A 139 -9.82 -8.64 7.36
C ALA A 139 -9.62 -7.34 6.58
N THR A 140 -10.70 -6.57 6.41
CA THR A 140 -10.63 -5.18 5.96
C THR A 140 -11.06 -4.31 7.14
N LEU A 141 -10.13 -3.50 7.64
CA LEU A 141 -10.33 -2.62 8.79
C LEU A 141 -10.46 -1.19 8.29
N PRO A 142 -11.69 -0.65 8.18
CA PRO A 142 -11.88 0.73 7.74
C PRO A 142 -11.37 1.70 8.81
N THR A 143 -10.90 2.86 8.36
CA THR A 143 -10.48 3.95 9.24
C THR A 143 -11.57 5.01 9.32
N THR A 144 -11.62 5.73 10.44
CA THR A 144 -12.62 6.80 10.67
C THR A 144 -11.99 8.14 11.00
N GLY A 145 -10.66 8.18 11.22
CA GLY A 145 -9.90 9.39 11.54
C GLY A 145 -9.55 10.24 10.33
N ILE A 146 -9.51 9.67 9.14
CA ILE A 146 -9.20 10.38 7.89
C ILE A 146 -10.44 11.14 7.40
N ALA A 147 -10.30 12.44 7.14
CA ALA A 147 -11.35 13.25 6.55
C ALA A 147 -11.53 12.96 5.05
N ALA A 148 -12.77 13.08 4.57
CA ALA A 148 -13.06 13.04 3.14
C ALA A 148 -12.36 14.21 2.39
N PRO A 149 -11.98 14.02 1.11
CA PRO A 149 -12.38 12.93 0.22
C PRO A 149 -11.56 11.64 0.34
N GLU A 150 -10.45 11.63 1.07
CA GLU A 150 -9.60 10.46 1.18
C GLU A 150 -10.19 9.37 2.09
N THR A 151 -9.81 8.13 1.79
CA THR A 151 -10.09 6.98 2.66
C THR A 151 -8.85 6.13 2.83
N LEU A 152 -8.71 5.53 4.01
CA LEU A 152 -7.72 4.52 4.31
C LEU A 152 -8.43 3.24 4.79
N GLU A 153 -8.08 2.11 4.20
CA GLU A 153 -8.44 0.77 4.65
C GLU A 153 -7.16 0.00 4.98
N ILE A 154 -7.15 -0.69 6.12
CA ILE A 154 -6.02 -1.53 6.54
C ILE A 154 -6.43 -2.99 6.39
N GLU A 155 -5.70 -3.74 5.58
CA GLU A 155 -6.00 -5.13 5.28
C GLU A 155 -4.87 -6.05 5.78
N PRO A 156 -4.89 -6.43 7.06
CA PRO A 156 -3.94 -7.41 7.58
C PRO A 156 -4.28 -8.81 7.07
N THR A 157 -3.25 -9.59 6.76
CA THR A 157 -3.37 -11.01 6.43
C THR A 157 -2.33 -11.80 7.21
N VAL A 158 -2.77 -12.85 7.91
CA VAL A 158 -1.91 -13.77 8.67
C VAL A 158 -1.97 -15.15 8.03
N ASN A 159 -0.79 -15.67 7.72
CA ASN A 159 -0.54 -16.98 7.12
C ASN A 159 0.76 -17.54 7.72
N GLU A 160 0.64 -18.05 8.94
CA GLU A 160 1.81 -18.52 9.70
C GLU A 160 2.47 -19.77 9.12
N ASP A 161 1.70 -20.66 8.48
CA ASP A 161 2.23 -21.86 7.82
C ASP A 161 3.29 -21.52 6.76
N GLN A 162 3.19 -20.33 6.16
CA GLN A 162 4.12 -19.83 5.16
C GLN A 162 5.01 -18.68 5.67
N GLN A 163 4.91 -18.34 6.96
CA GLN A 163 5.56 -17.17 7.56
C GLN A 163 5.37 -15.89 6.72
N ASN A 164 4.18 -15.75 6.14
CA ASN A 164 3.89 -14.70 5.17
C ASN A 164 2.73 -13.84 5.66
N ASN A 165 2.93 -13.20 6.80
CA ASN A 165 2.00 -12.19 7.28
C ASN A 165 2.30 -10.86 6.58
N LEU A 166 1.26 -10.11 6.29
CA LEU A 166 1.36 -8.82 5.63
C LEU A 166 0.28 -7.86 6.09
N ILE A 167 0.52 -6.57 5.85
CA ILE A 167 -0.49 -5.52 5.93
C ILE A 167 -0.46 -4.77 4.60
N ASN A 168 -1.64 -4.64 4.00
CA ASN A 168 -1.87 -3.69 2.92
C ASN A 168 -2.60 -2.46 3.45
N TYR A 169 -2.06 -1.28 3.19
CA TYR A 169 -2.76 -0.01 3.37
C TYR A 169 -3.33 0.40 2.02
N ARG A 170 -4.65 0.35 1.87
CA ARG A 170 -5.34 0.83 0.66
C ARG A 170 -5.80 2.25 0.89
N ILE A 171 -5.33 3.15 0.04
CA ILE A 171 -5.61 4.58 0.13
C ILE A 171 -6.36 4.97 -1.13
N SER A 172 -7.56 5.52 -1.01
CA SER A 172 -8.32 6.07 -2.14
C SER A 172 -8.49 7.57 -1.98
N PHE A 173 -8.46 8.31 -3.09
CA PHE A 173 -8.57 9.77 -3.10
C PHE A 173 -9.17 10.27 -4.41
N GLU A 174 -9.54 11.54 -4.44
CA GLU A 174 -9.95 12.19 -5.68
C GLU A 174 -8.73 12.44 -6.58
N PRO A 175 -8.77 12.02 -7.86
CA PRO A 175 -7.65 12.24 -8.76
C PRO A 175 -7.37 13.73 -8.98
N ARG A 176 -6.11 14.07 -9.22
CA ARG A 176 -5.73 15.41 -9.69
C ARG A 176 -6.49 15.72 -10.98
N ALA A 177 -7.10 16.91 -11.05
CA ALA A 177 -7.76 17.33 -12.27
C ALA A 177 -6.72 17.50 -13.39
N ALA A 178 -6.93 16.84 -14.54
CA ALA A 178 -6.12 17.06 -15.74
C ALA A 178 -6.18 18.55 -16.12
N SER A 179 -5.02 19.19 -16.18
CA SER A 179 -4.85 20.60 -16.53
C SER A 179 -4.92 20.84 -18.03
#